data_AF-C1MIJ3-F1
#
_entry.id   AF-C1MIJ3-F1
#
_cell.length_a   1.000
_cell.length_b   1.000
_cell.length_c   1.000
_cell.angle_alpha   90.00
_cell.angle_beta   90.00
_cell.angle_gamma   90.00
#
_symmetry.space_group_name_H-M   'P 1'
#
loop_
_entity.id
_entity.type
_entity.pdbx_description
1 polymer ?
#
loop_
_entity_poly.entity_id
_entity_poly.type
_entity_poly.pdbx_seq_one_letter_code
_entity_poly.pdbx_strand_id
1 'polypeptide(L)'
;RPLVRHSLKTCLSWAVMRDVFYPERDRIRAMFEKNKSLRDPGAIERAIEDGEKTLDGYAHPDPYTVPSSYGGSKYARNPPPPGIEILYDFGRERGTTPGPDGHYR
;
A
#
# COMPACT_ATOMS: atom_id res chain seq x y z
N ARG A 1 6.18 8.94 5.06
CA ARG A 1 5.83 7.65 5.73
C ARG A 1 6.66 7.59 7.02
N PRO A 2 6.13 7.10 8.16
CA PRO A 2 6.94 7.00 9.39
C PRO A 2 8.17 6.10 9.14
N LEU A 3 9.37 6.54 9.58
CA LEU A 3 10.66 5.90 9.30
C LEU A 3 10.66 4.42 9.70
N VAL A 4 10.20 4.10 10.91
CA VAL A 4 10.05 2.71 11.41
C VAL A 4 9.27 1.83 10.43
N ARG A 5 8.17 2.36 9.90
CA ARG A 5 7.28 1.62 8.99
C ARG A 5 7.92 1.41 7.63
N HIS A 6 8.79 2.33 7.20
CA HIS A 6 9.57 2.20 5.98
C HIS A 6 10.65 1.12 6.18
N SER A 7 11.45 1.20 7.25
CA SER A 7 12.52 0.25 7.55
C SER A 7 12.03 -1.20 7.59
N LEU A 8 10.90 -1.47 8.25
CA LEU A 8 10.33 -2.81 8.31
C LEU A 8 9.83 -3.33 6.95
N LYS A 9 9.34 -2.44 6.07
CA LYS A 9 8.94 -2.82 4.71
C LYS A 9 10.14 -3.11 3.82
N THR A 10 11.20 -2.32 3.94
CA THR A 10 12.47 -2.56 3.24
C THR A 10 13.06 -3.90 3.69
N CYS A 11 13.11 -4.16 5.00
CA CYS A 11 13.54 -5.45 5.55
C CYS A 11 12.73 -6.62 4.99
N LEU A 12 11.40 -6.50 4.93
CA LEU A 12 10.53 -7.54 4.37
C LEU A 12 10.70 -7.75 2.85
N SER A 13 11.19 -6.74 2.13
CA SER A 13 11.47 -6.87 0.69
C SER A 13 12.74 -7.70 0.45
N TRP A 14 13.70 -7.68 1.37
CA TRP A 14 14.89 -8.53 1.34
C TRP A 14 14.65 -9.91 1.99
N ALA A 15 14.14 -9.92 3.21
CA ALA A 15 13.93 -11.11 4.03
C ALA A 15 12.49 -11.62 3.88
N VAL A 16 12.25 -12.39 2.82
CA VAL A 16 10.93 -12.99 2.54
C VAL A 16 10.55 -14.03 3.60
N MET A 17 11.54 -14.79 4.10
CA MET A 17 11.34 -15.85 5.08
C MET A 17 11.13 -15.29 6.49
N ARG A 18 10.16 -15.85 7.23
CA ARG A 18 9.68 -15.29 8.51
C ARG A 18 10.64 -15.49 9.67
N ASP A 19 11.34 -16.62 9.67
CA ASP A 19 12.44 -16.96 10.57
C ASP A 19 13.57 -15.93 10.52
N VAL A 20 13.88 -15.38 9.34
CA VAL A 20 14.87 -14.31 9.18
C VAL A 20 14.28 -12.94 9.51
N PHE A 21 13.04 -12.68 9.09
CA PHE A 21 12.39 -11.39 9.27
C PHE A 21 12.14 -11.02 10.74
N TYR A 22 11.69 -11.96 11.58
CA TYR A 22 11.33 -11.62 12.97
C TYR A 22 12.52 -11.18 13.84
N PRO A 23 13.67 -11.88 13.84
CA PRO A 23 14.86 -11.40 14.52
C PRO A 23 15.29 -10.03 14.04
N GLU A 24 15.24 -9.79 12.73
CA GLU A 24 15.67 -8.51 12.15
C GLU A 24 14.71 -7.36 12.46
N ARG A 25 13.40 -7.62 12.44
CA ARG A 25 12.37 -6.69 12.92
C ARG A 25 12.67 -6.26 14.37
N ASP A 26 13.02 -7.21 15.22
CA ASP A 26 13.28 -6.93 16.64
C ASP A 26 14.56 -6.13 16.83
N ARG A 27 15.61 -6.42 16.04
CA ARG A 27 16.82 -5.57 15.99
C ARG A 27 16.49 -4.14 15.57
N ILE A 28 15.74 -3.96 14.48
CA ILE A 28 15.32 -2.64 13.99
C ILE A 28 14.56 -1.88 15.08
N ARG A 29 13.59 -2.52 15.74
CA ARG A 29 12.82 -1.90 16.83
C ARG A 29 13.72 -1.53 18.01
N ALA A 30 14.65 -2.38 18.40
CA ALA A 30 15.60 -2.09 19.47
C ALA A 30 16.49 -0.86 19.13
N MET A 31 16.87 -0.67 17.86
CA MET A 31 17.59 0.53 17.43
C MET A 31 16.76 1.81 17.63
N PHE A 32 15.47 1.79 17.31
CA PHE A 32 14.58 2.93 17.57
C PHE A 32 14.34 3.17 19.05
N GLU A 33 14.17 2.11 19.85
CA GLU A 33 13.95 2.24 21.29
C GLU A 33 15.16 2.85 22.01
N LYS A 34 16.40 2.57 21.57
CA LYS A 34 17.61 3.21 22.10
C LYS A 34 17.59 4.74 22.00
N ASN A 35 16.95 5.28 20.96
CA ASN A 35 16.91 6.72 20.68
C ASN A 35 15.63 7.40 21.19
N LYS A 36 14.72 6.65 21.82
CA LYS A 36 13.40 7.14 22.24
C LYS A 36 13.44 8.20 23.35
N SER A 37 14.47 8.16 24.19
CA SER A 37 14.65 9.11 25.30
C SER A 37 15.37 10.40 24.89
N LEU A 38 15.77 10.54 23.63
CA LEU A 38 16.38 11.79 23.14
C LEU A 38 15.37 12.94 23.26
N ARG A 39 15.83 14.06 23.82
CA ARG A 39 15.02 15.28 24.04
C ARG A 39 15.60 16.49 23.33
N ASP A 40 16.89 16.49 23.06
CA ASP A 40 17.56 17.55 22.32
C ASP A 40 17.14 17.53 20.85
N PRO A 41 16.56 18.62 20.31
CA PRO A 41 16.10 18.66 18.93
C PRO A 41 17.20 18.38 17.90
N GLY A 42 18.42 18.91 18.12
CA GLY A 42 19.53 18.71 17.20
C GLY A 42 20.01 17.26 17.16
N ALA A 43 20.06 16.60 18.31
CA ALA A 43 20.36 15.16 18.39
C ALA A 43 19.26 14.30 17.73
N ILE A 44 17.99 14.68 17.86
CA ILE A 44 16.87 13.99 17.21
C ILE A 44 16.98 14.11 15.69
N GLU A 45 17.21 15.31 15.16
CA GLU A 45 17.39 15.53 13.72
C GLU A 45 18.54 14.69 13.15
N ARG A 46 19.71 14.72 13.82
CA ARG A 46 20.85 13.90 13.40
C ARG A 46 20.53 12.41 13.43
N ALA A 47 19.85 11.92 14.47
CA ALA A 47 19.47 10.51 14.56
C ALA A 47 18.47 10.09 13.46
N ILE A 48 17.59 11.00 13.05
CA ILE A 48 16.67 10.78 11.92
C ILE A 48 17.47 10.73 10.61
N GLU A 49 18.35 11.70 10.38
CA GLU A 49 19.20 11.77 9.17
C GLU A 49 20.09 10.53 9.02
N ASP A 50 20.75 10.10 10.10
CA ASP A 50 21.55 8.87 10.12
C ASP A 50 20.69 7.63 9.83
N GLY A 51 19.46 7.61 10.37
CA GLY A 51 18.48 6.55 10.13
C GLY A 51 18.00 6.49 8.67
N GLU A 52 17.73 7.64 8.06
CA GLU A 52 17.35 7.76 6.65
C GLU A 52 18.50 7.35 5.73
N LYS A 53 19.72 7.83 5.99
CA LYS A 53 20.92 7.43 5.24
C LYS A 53 21.18 5.91 5.30
N THR A 54 21.00 5.32 6.48
CA THR A 54 21.12 3.87 6.65
C THR A 54 20.06 3.15 5.82
N LEU A 55 18.81 3.60 5.90
CA LEU A 55 17.69 3.01 5.16
C LEU A 55 17.88 3.06 3.65
N ASP A 56 18.39 4.18 3.13
CA ASP A 56 18.69 4.36 1.71
C ASP A 56 19.79 3.39 1.24
N GLY A 57 20.78 3.12 2.08
CA GLY A 57 21.81 2.11 1.82
C GLY A 57 21.27 0.67 1.69
N TYR A 58 20.10 0.40 2.27
CA TYR A 58 19.42 -0.90 2.18
C TYR A 58 18.22 -0.89 1.22
N ALA A 59 18.07 0.14 0.38
CA ALA A 59 16.97 0.21 -0.58
C ALA A 59 16.99 -1.01 -1.52
N HIS A 60 15.88 -1.76 -1.55
CA HIS A 60 15.72 -2.89 -2.47
C HIS A 60 15.45 -2.35 -3.89
N PRO A 61 16.09 -2.88 -4.95
CA PRO A 61 15.89 -2.40 -6.33
C PRO A 61 14.45 -2.57 -6.84
N ASP A 62 13.75 -3.61 -6.37
CA ASP A 62 12.35 -3.89 -6.69
C ASP A 62 11.52 -4.14 -5.40
N PRO A 63 11.07 -3.09 -4.70
CA PRO A 63 10.42 -3.25 -3.41
C PRO A 63 9.01 -3.84 -3.55
N TYR A 64 8.60 -4.66 -2.58
CA TYR A 64 7.26 -5.27 -2.61
C TYR A 64 6.14 -4.22 -2.62
N THR A 65 5.34 -4.25 -3.68
CA THR A 65 4.18 -3.36 -3.87
C THR A 65 2.89 -4.16 -3.81
N VAL A 66 1.90 -3.66 -3.07
CA VAL A 66 0.60 -4.33 -2.96
C VAL A 66 -0.05 -4.35 -4.36
N PRO A 67 -0.57 -5.50 -4.83
CA PRO A 67 -1.02 -5.62 -6.22
C PRO A 67 -2.03 -4.55 -6.65
N SER A 68 -2.97 -4.16 -5.80
CA SER A 68 -3.99 -3.14 -6.11
C SER A 68 -3.56 -1.70 -5.89
N SER A 69 -2.43 -1.46 -5.21
CA SER A 69 -1.91 -0.11 -5.00
C SER A 69 -1.30 0.45 -6.28
N TYR A 70 -1.17 1.77 -6.37
CA TYR A 70 -0.50 2.42 -7.50
C TYR A 70 0.87 1.79 -7.79
N GLY A 71 1.12 1.43 -9.06
CA GLY A 71 2.33 0.72 -9.48
C GLY A 71 2.33 -0.79 -9.22
N GLY A 72 1.28 -1.34 -8.60
CA GLY A 72 1.10 -2.78 -8.39
C GLY A 72 0.55 -3.50 -9.63
N SER A 73 0.74 -4.82 -9.69
CA SER A 73 0.38 -5.67 -10.84
C SER A 73 -1.13 -5.77 -11.15
N LYS A 74 -1.99 -5.36 -10.22
CA LYS A 74 -3.46 -5.33 -10.38
C LYS A 74 -4.02 -3.91 -10.32
N TYR A 75 -3.17 -2.88 -10.31
CA TYR A 75 -3.60 -1.50 -10.33
C TYR A 75 -4.40 -1.20 -11.60
N ALA A 76 -5.56 -0.55 -11.44
CA ALA A 76 -6.46 -0.20 -12.55
C ALA A 76 -6.85 -1.37 -13.48
N ARG A 77 -6.81 -2.62 -12.99
CA ARG A 77 -7.18 -3.79 -13.80
C ARG A 77 -8.69 -3.86 -14.07
N ASN A 78 -9.50 -3.38 -13.13
CA ASN A 78 -10.97 -3.34 -13.24
C ASN A 78 -11.53 -2.06 -12.58
N PRO A 79 -11.28 -0.86 -13.16
CA PRO A 79 -11.90 0.35 -12.66
C PRO A 79 -13.42 0.27 -12.84
N PRO A 80 -14.21 0.81 -11.90
CA PRO A 80 -15.65 0.93 -12.14
C PRO A 80 -15.88 1.76 -13.41
N PRO A 81 -16.83 1.39 -14.27
CA PRO A 81 -17.11 2.16 -15.47
C PRO A 81 -17.55 3.59 -15.10
N PRO A 82 -17.09 4.62 -15.83
CA PRO A 82 -17.46 5.99 -15.53
C PRO A 82 -18.94 6.22 -15.87
N GLY A 83 -19.73 6.71 -14.91
CA GLY A 83 -21.07 7.23 -15.16
C GLY A 83 -22.14 6.19 -15.51
N ILE A 84 -21.95 4.91 -15.16
CA ILE A 84 -23.00 3.88 -15.32
C ILE A 84 -23.73 3.69 -14.00
N GLU A 85 -25.02 4.02 -13.99
CA GLU A 85 -25.97 3.60 -12.96
C GLU A 85 -26.56 2.26 -13.40
N ILE A 86 -26.48 1.23 -12.55
CA ILE A 86 -27.17 -0.04 -12.83
C ILE A 86 -28.65 0.20 -12.55
N LEU A 87 -29.40 0.50 -13.61
CA LEU A 87 -30.85 0.69 -13.53
C LEU A 87 -31.52 -0.69 -13.45
N TYR A 88 -31.94 -1.10 -12.25
CA TYR A 88 -32.71 -2.33 -12.05
C TYR A 88 -34.18 -2.14 -12.45
N ASP A 89 -34.43 -1.77 -13.71
CA ASP A 89 -35.79 -1.52 -14.21
C ASP A 89 -36.27 -2.62 -15.16
N PHE A 90 -35.72 -3.85 -15.08
CA PHE A 90 -36.22 -5.09 -15.68
C PHE A 90 -37.07 -4.92 -16.98
N GLY A 91 -36.53 -4.24 -17.99
CA GLY A 91 -37.20 -4.03 -19.30
C GLY A 91 -38.16 -2.83 -19.39
N ARG A 92 -38.26 -1.95 -18.40
CA ARG A 92 -39.09 -0.73 -18.39
C ARG A 92 -38.27 0.56 -18.58
N GLU A 93 -37.02 0.39 -19.00
CA GLU A 93 -36.06 1.47 -19.18
C GLU A 93 -36.56 2.49 -20.20
N ARG A 94 -36.21 3.76 -20.02
CA ARG A 94 -36.68 4.86 -20.88
C ARG A 94 -36.19 4.64 -22.32
N GLY A 95 -37.12 4.33 -23.23
CA GLY A 95 -36.82 3.99 -24.63
C GLY A 95 -37.17 2.54 -25.02
N THR A 96 -37.57 1.71 -24.06
CA THR A 96 -38.08 0.35 -24.32
C THR A 96 -39.56 0.45 -24.69
N THR A 97 -39.87 0.38 -25.99
CA THR A 97 -41.27 0.21 -26.42
C THR A 97 -41.68 -1.25 -26.22
N PRO A 98 -42.83 -1.53 -25.58
CA PRO A 98 -43.35 -2.89 -25.49
C PRO A 98 -43.52 -3.47 -26.90
N GLY A 99 -43.12 -4.73 -27.09
CA GLY A 99 -43.48 -5.48 -28.29
C GLY A 99 -44.99 -5.63 -28.40
N PRO A 100 -45.52 -5.95 -29.61
CA PRO A 100 -46.96 -6.13 -29.84
C PRO A 100 -47.59 -7.28 -29.03
N ASP A 101 -46.76 -8.14 -28.44
CA ASP A 101 -47.08 -9.25 -27.54
C ASP A 101 -47.01 -8.90 -26.05
N GLY A 102 -46.70 -7.64 -25.70
CA GLY A 102 -46.59 -7.18 -24.31
C GLY A 102 -45.29 -7.60 -23.62
N HIS A 103 -44.38 -8.26 -24.32
CA HIS A 103 -43.06 -8.58 -23.81
C HIS A 103 -42.06 -7.45 -24.15
N TYR A 104 -41.30 -7.02 -23.15
CA TYR A 104 -40.19 -6.08 -23.33
C TYR A 104 -38.98 -6.87 -23.87
N ARG A 105 -38.39 -6.42 -24.97
CA ARG A 105 -37.09 -6.92 -25.47
C ARG A 105 -35.99 -5.95 -25.09
#